data_AF-A0A0S9R2B8-F1
#
_entry.id   AF-A0A0S9R2B8-F1
#
_cell.length_a   1.000
_cell.length_b   1.000
_cell.length_c   1.000
_cell.angle_alpha   90.00
_cell.angle_beta   90.00
_cell.angle_gamma   90.00
#
_symmetry.space_group_name_H-M   'P 1'
#
loop_
_entity.id
_entity.type
_entity.pdbx_description
1 polymer ?
#
loop_
_entity_poly.entity_id
_entity_poly.type
_entity_poly.pdbx_seq_one_letter_code
_entity_poly.pdbx_strand_id
1 'polypeptide(L)'
;MERDVYDGERTEGYALALTDEWVAMHVLADGVHLDGVVLMRLRDISSVRDAHSDYLDRALASLGAPRAVFDCPSDVTTRELVLIAAALHPLSALALGDEGEEQLMIGRLLKAGKRRAHHRFVHPDGTWDDEIDRWKYDQVASIHIGGRYIDALAVFGDPCPDDATST
;
A
#
# COMPACT_ATOMS: atom_id res chain seq x y z
N MET A 1 -14.89 -34.29 -8.83
CA MET A 1 -14.35 -33.44 -7.77
C MET A 1 -14.22 -32.07 -8.41
N GLU A 2 -15.23 -31.24 -8.22
CA GLU A 2 -15.33 -29.89 -8.78
C GLU A 2 -14.50 -28.98 -7.88
N ARG A 3 -13.48 -28.32 -8.42
CA ARG A 3 -12.73 -27.31 -7.67
C ARG A 3 -13.58 -26.05 -7.67
N ASP A 4 -14.08 -25.66 -6.50
CA ASP A 4 -14.63 -24.32 -6.33
C ASP A 4 -13.55 -23.30 -6.75
N VAL A 5 -13.96 -22.37 -7.60
CA VAL A 5 -13.16 -21.21 -7.97
C VAL A 5 -12.82 -20.50 -6.67
N TYR A 6 -11.53 -20.42 -6.35
CA TYR A 6 -11.04 -19.70 -5.18
C TYR A 6 -11.65 -18.29 -5.20
N ASP A 7 -12.37 -17.94 -4.14
CA ASP A 7 -13.02 -16.63 -3.99
C ASP A 7 -11.93 -15.57 -4.23
N GLY A 8 -12.18 -14.63 -5.16
CA GLY A 8 -11.16 -13.68 -5.62
C GLY A 8 -10.55 -12.88 -4.46
N GLU A 9 -9.39 -12.28 -4.70
CA GLU A 9 -8.70 -11.45 -3.70
C GLU A 9 -9.66 -10.40 -3.14
N ARG A 10 -9.91 -10.48 -1.83
CA ARG A 10 -10.72 -9.50 -1.09
C ARG A 10 -9.83 -8.84 -0.06
N THR A 11 -9.92 -7.52 0.00
CA THR A 11 -9.28 -6.73 1.04
C THR A 11 -10.34 -6.29 2.03
N GLU A 12 -10.19 -6.71 3.28
CA GLU A 12 -11.05 -6.29 4.39
C GLU A 12 -10.36 -5.18 5.20
N GLY A 13 -11.13 -4.24 5.74
CA GLY A 13 -10.54 -3.12 6.46
C GLY A 13 -11.50 -2.00 6.79
N TYR A 14 -10.93 -0.92 7.32
CA TYR A 14 -11.63 0.30 7.69
C TYR A 14 -11.28 1.43 6.74
N ALA A 15 -12.27 2.01 6.07
CA ALA A 15 -12.06 3.22 5.28
C ALA A 15 -11.57 4.36 6.19
N LEU A 16 -10.46 4.98 5.81
CA LEU A 16 -9.81 6.08 6.52
C LEU A 16 -10.10 7.42 5.85
N ALA A 17 -10.08 7.44 4.52
CA ALA A 17 -10.39 8.60 3.70
C ALA A 17 -10.97 8.16 2.35
N LEU A 18 -11.77 9.05 1.76
CA LEU A 18 -12.32 8.91 0.41
C LEU A 18 -12.00 10.18 -0.36
N THR A 19 -11.51 10.00 -1.58
CA THR A 19 -11.19 11.07 -2.52
C THR A 19 -12.01 10.89 -3.79
N ASP A 20 -11.86 11.78 -4.77
CA ASP A 20 -12.57 11.68 -6.04
C ASP A 20 -12.18 10.43 -6.84
N GLU A 21 -10.98 9.89 -6.63
CA GLU A 21 -10.44 8.75 -7.38
C GLU A 21 -9.94 7.59 -6.51
N TRP A 22 -9.80 7.75 -5.20
CA TRP A 22 -9.15 6.79 -4.30
C TRP A 22 -9.91 6.57 -3.00
N VAL A 23 -9.74 5.39 -2.42
CA VAL A 23 -10.06 5.10 -1.02
C VAL A 23 -8.78 4.72 -0.29
N ALA A 24 -8.54 5.32 0.88
CA ALA A 24 -7.53 4.88 1.81
C ALA A 24 -8.18 3.96 2.84
N MET A 25 -7.61 2.79 3.09
CA MET A 25 -8.17 1.78 3.98
C MET A 25 -7.08 1.21 4.89
N HIS A 26 -7.40 1.07 6.17
CA HIS A 26 -6.60 0.29 7.10
C HIS A 26 -6.93 -1.18 6.92
N VAL A 27 -5.96 -1.98 6.46
CA VAL A 27 -6.19 -3.39 6.19
C VAL A 27 -6.38 -4.13 7.52
N LEU A 28 -7.39 -4.98 7.56
CA LEU A 28 -7.63 -5.92 8.65
C LEU A 28 -7.12 -7.30 8.22
N ALA A 29 -6.05 -7.75 8.86
CA ALA A 29 -5.53 -9.10 8.72
C ALA A 29 -6.18 -10.05 9.74
N ASP A 30 -5.92 -11.35 9.53
CA ASP A 30 -6.41 -12.42 10.39
C ASP A 30 -6.16 -12.18 11.88
N GLY A 31 -7.12 -12.61 12.71
CA GLY A 31 -7.04 -12.46 14.15
C GLY A 31 -7.30 -11.04 14.67
N VAL A 32 -7.98 -10.19 13.87
CA VAL A 32 -8.33 -8.80 14.22
C VAL A 32 -7.08 -7.92 14.39
N HIS A 33 -6.14 -8.04 13.45
CA HIS A 33 -4.92 -7.23 13.43
C HIS A 33 -5.01 -6.18 12.33
N LEU A 34 -4.66 -4.95 12.67
CA LEU A 34 -4.48 -3.87 11.72
C LEU A 34 -3.10 -4.00 11.06
N ASP A 35 -3.05 -4.13 9.73
CA ASP A 35 -1.85 -4.52 8.98
C ASP A 35 -1.55 -3.56 7.82
N GLY A 36 -1.20 -2.32 8.16
CA GLY A 36 -0.82 -1.30 7.19
C GLY A 36 -2.00 -0.61 6.52
N VAL A 37 -1.69 0.36 5.66
CA VAL A 37 -2.68 1.15 4.92
C VAL A 37 -2.53 0.88 3.44
N VAL A 38 -3.65 0.63 2.77
CA VAL A 38 -3.74 0.52 1.32
C VAL A 38 -4.54 1.69 0.76
N LEU A 39 -4.02 2.30 -0.30
CA LEU A 39 -4.75 3.23 -1.15
C LEU A 39 -5.13 2.49 -2.43
N MET A 40 -6.42 2.42 -2.73
CA MET A 40 -6.94 1.73 -3.92
C MET A 40 -7.70 2.71 -4.81
N ARG A 41 -7.49 2.62 -6.13
CA ARG A 41 -8.30 3.37 -7.09
C ARG A 41 -9.75 2.90 -7.05
N LEU A 42 -10.68 3.84 -6.97
CA LEU A 42 -12.11 3.54 -6.96
C LEU A 42 -12.57 2.81 -8.23
N ARG A 43 -11.99 3.15 -9.39
CA ARG A 43 -12.32 2.51 -10.67
C ARG A 43 -11.94 1.03 -10.74
N ASP A 44 -11.02 0.58 -9.88
CA ASP A 44 -10.52 -0.80 -9.86
C ASP A 44 -11.28 -1.65 -8.79
N ILE A 45 -12.21 -1.05 -8.04
CA ILE A 45 -13.06 -1.74 -7.06
C ILE A 45 -14.34 -2.25 -7.74
N SER A 46 -14.51 -3.56 -7.77
CA SER A 46 -15.66 -4.21 -8.41
C SER A 46 -16.93 -4.27 -7.54
N SER A 47 -16.78 -4.36 -6.22
CA SER A 47 -17.90 -4.38 -5.28
C SER A 47 -17.45 -4.03 -3.86
N VAL A 48 -18.37 -3.49 -3.07
CA VAL A 48 -18.18 -3.21 -1.64
C VAL A 48 -19.25 -3.93 -0.86
N ARG A 49 -18.87 -4.58 0.25
CA ARG A 49 -19.80 -5.23 1.18
C ARG A 49 -19.58 -4.67 2.56
N ASP A 50 -20.67 -4.30 3.22
CA ASP A 50 -20.63 -3.94 4.63
C ASP A 50 -20.39 -5.21 5.46
N ALA A 51 -19.26 -5.25 6.17
CA ALA A 51 -18.96 -6.26 7.14
C ALA A 51 -19.38 -5.71 8.52
N HIS A 52 -20.55 -6.14 9.01
CA HIS A 52 -21.09 -5.70 10.31
C HIS A 52 -20.02 -5.73 11.41
N SER A 53 -19.64 -4.54 11.89
CA SER A 53 -18.35 -4.25 12.53
C SER A 53 -18.35 -4.21 14.05
N ASP A 54 -19.49 -4.33 14.72
CA ASP A 54 -19.60 -4.12 16.18
C ASP A 54 -18.65 -5.02 16.99
N TYR A 55 -18.45 -6.26 16.55
CA TYR A 55 -17.47 -7.16 17.15
C TYR A 55 -16.03 -6.68 16.92
N LEU A 56 -15.69 -6.32 15.69
CA LEU A 56 -14.36 -5.88 15.29
C LEU A 56 -13.97 -4.58 15.99
N ASP A 57 -14.88 -3.61 16.07
CA ASP A 57 -14.66 -2.34 16.78
C ASP A 57 -14.38 -2.56 18.27
N ARG A 58 -15.15 -3.46 18.93
CA ARG A 58 -14.90 -3.82 20.33
C ARG A 58 -13.57 -4.55 20.51
N ALA A 59 -13.23 -5.46 19.60
CA ALA A 59 -12.00 -6.23 19.66
C ALA A 59 -10.78 -5.30 19.50
N LEU A 60 -10.77 -4.43 18.50
CA LEU A 60 -9.70 -3.45 18.28
C LEU A 60 -9.55 -2.47 19.44
N ALA A 61 -10.66 -1.95 19.97
CA ALA A 61 -10.63 -1.10 21.16
C ALA A 61 -10.03 -1.81 22.38
N SER A 62 -10.32 -3.10 22.56
CA SER A 62 -9.81 -3.90 23.67
C SER A 62 -8.33 -4.27 23.52
N LEU A 63 -7.86 -4.44 22.27
CA LEU A 63 -6.45 -4.69 21.95
C LEU A 63 -5.57 -3.44 22.03
N GLY A 64 -6.17 -2.25 22.15
CA GLY A 64 -5.44 -0.99 22.21
C GLY A 64 -4.74 -0.63 20.89
N ALA A 65 -5.22 -1.15 19.76
CA ALA A 65 -4.68 -0.88 18.44
C ALA A 65 -5.42 0.32 17.80
N PRO A 66 -4.88 1.55 17.86
CA PRO A 66 -5.55 2.69 17.26
C PRO A 66 -5.57 2.53 15.74
N ARG A 67 -6.70 2.89 15.13
CA ARG A 67 -6.76 3.04 13.68
C ARG A 67 -5.82 4.16 13.25
N ALA A 68 -5.07 3.94 12.18
CA ALA A 68 -4.32 4.98 11.49
C ALA A 68 -5.27 6.14 11.12
N VAL A 69 -4.73 7.36 11.13
CA VAL A 69 -5.40 8.53 10.58
C VAL A 69 -4.75 8.82 9.25
N PHE A 70 -5.58 8.92 8.21
CA PHE A 70 -5.13 9.31 6.87
C PHE A 70 -5.96 10.51 6.45
N ASP A 71 -5.33 11.69 6.38
CA ASP A 71 -5.98 12.93 6.00
C ASP A 71 -5.41 13.41 4.67
N CYS A 72 -6.29 13.67 3.70
CA CYS A 72 -5.92 14.18 2.39
C CYS A 72 -7.08 14.95 1.74
N PRO A 73 -6.80 15.93 0.86
CA PRO A 73 -7.81 16.59 0.06
C PRO A 73 -8.60 15.62 -0.83
N SER A 74 -9.85 15.94 -1.14
CA SER A 74 -10.67 15.11 -2.03
C SER A 74 -10.14 15.06 -3.46
N ASP A 75 -9.45 16.12 -3.90
CA ASP A 75 -8.87 16.27 -5.24
C ASP A 75 -7.40 15.83 -5.31
N VAL A 76 -6.91 15.10 -4.29
CA VAL A 76 -5.51 14.64 -4.23
C VAL A 76 -5.14 13.78 -5.44
N THR A 77 -4.00 14.12 -6.05
CA THR A 77 -3.50 13.40 -7.22
C THR A 77 -2.72 12.14 -6.81
N THR A 78 -2.61 11.16 -7.72
CA THR A 78 -1.75 9.97 -7.48
C THR A 78 -0.30 10.34 -7.16
N ARG A 79 0.21 11.44 -7.72
CA ARG A 79 1.54 11.96 -7.40
C ARG A 79 1.65 12.35 -5.93
N GLU A 80 0.66 13.07 -5.42
CA GLU A 80 0.61 13.51 -4.03
C GLU A 80 0.41 12.32 -3.08
N LEU A 81 -0.41 11.35 -3.45
CA LEU A 81 -0.56 10.10 -2.68
C LEU A 81 0.77 9.34 -2.55
N VAL A 82 1.56 9.23 -3.62
CA VAL A 82 2.90 8.62 -3.57
C VAL A 82 3.83 9.41 -2.64
N LEU A 83 3.74 10.74 -2.63
CA LEU A 83 4.53 11.58 -1.72
C LEU A 83 4.10 11.43 -0.26
N ILE A 84 2.79 11.37 0.00
CA ILE A 84 2.23 11.14 1.33
C ILE A 84 2.67 9.77 1.85
N ALA A 85 2.56 8.73 1.01
CA ALA A 85 3.02 7.38 1.34
C ALA A 85 4.50 7.36 1.76
N ALA A 86 5.37 7.98 0.95
CA ALA A 86 6.80 8.07 1.25
C ALA A 86 7.13 8.91 2.50
N ALA A 87 6.26 9.84 2.90
CA ALA A 87 6.42 10.60 4.13
C ALA A 87 5.99 9.82 5.38
N LEU A 88 5.04 8.88 5.21
CA LEU A 88 4.52 8.04 6.29
C LEU A 88 5.37 6.79 6.54
N HIS A 89 6.02 6.25 5.50
CA HIS A 89 6.82 5.04 5.60
C HIS A 89 8.02 5.06 4.63
N PRO A 90 9.23 4.60 5.04
CA PRO A 90 10.43 4.62 4.18
C PRO A 90 10.35 3.70 2.96
N LEU A 91 9.46 2.72 3.00
CA LEU A 91 9.12 1.83 1.88
C LEU A 91 7.63 1.93 1.55
N SER A 92 7.29 1.79 0.28
CA SER A 92 5.92 1.62 -0.17
C SER A 92 5.87 0.52 -1.22
N ALA A 93 4.77 -0.22 -1.26
CA ALA A 93 4.49 -1.14 -2.34
C ALA A 93 3.57 -0.49 -3.38
N LEU A 94 3.90 -0.65 -4.65
CA LEU A 94 3.05 -0.22 -5.76
C LEU A 94 2.53 -1.47 -6.48
N ALA A 95 1.21 -1.63 -6.55
CA ALA A 95 0.63 -2.55 -7.51
C ALA A 95 0.40 -1.81 -8.83
N LEU A 96 0.82 -2.43 -9.92
CA LEU A 96 0.70 -1.89 -11.27
C LEU A 96 -0.40 -2.63 -12.02
N GLY A 97 -1.36 -1.89 -12.57
CA GLY A 97 -2.45 -2.47 -13.35
C GLY A 97 -2.06 -2.69 -14.81
N ASP A 98 -1.45 -3.85 -15.13
CA ASP A 98 -1.29 -4.30 -16.52
C ASP A 98 -1.47 -5.83 -16.67
N GLU A 99 -1.88 -6.25 -17.87
CA GLU A 99 -2.67 -7.45 -18.26
C GLU A 99 -2.13 -8.88 -17.97
N GLY A 100 -1.60 -9.20 -16.79
CA GLY A 100 -1.15 -10.57 -16.52
C GLY A 100 -1.33 -11.05 -15.09
N GLU A 101 -0.65 -10.37 -14.17
CA GLU A 101 -0.64 -10.60 -12.72
C GLU A 101 -0.27 -9.27 -12.07
N GLU A 102 -1.06 -8.79 -11.10
CA GLU A 102 -0.68 -7.61 -10.32
C GLU A 102 0.60 -7.92 -9.54
N GLN A 103 1.73 -7.35 -9.98
CA GLN A 103 2.98 -7.46 -9.23
C GLN A 103 3.02 -6.36 -8.17
N LEU A 104 3.10 -6.77 -6.91
CA LEU A 104 3.30 -5.88 -5.78
C LEU A 104 4.79 -5.55 -5.64
N MET A 105 5.20 -4.38 -6.14
CA MET A 105 6.59 -3.97 -6.16
C MET A 105 6.91 -3.09 -4.94
N ILE A 106 7.72 -3.60 -4.01
CA ILE A 106 8.10 -2.90 -2.78
C ILE A 106 9.40 -2.15 -3.00
N GLY A 107 9.46 -0.89 -2.60
CA GLY A 107 10.68 -0.11 -2.72
C GLY A 107 10.61 1.25 -2.07
N ARG A 108 11.64 2.05 -2.33
CA ARG A 108 11.74 3.43 -1.85
C ARG A 108 11.52 4.41 -2.98
N LEU A 109 10.71 5.42 -2.71
CA LEU A 109 10.59 6.58 -3.59
C LEU A 109 11.88 7.41 -3.54
N LEU A 110 12.55 7.54 -4.68
CA LEU A 110 13.71 8.43 -4.83
C LEU A 110 13.30 9.81 -5.35
N LYS A 111 12.30 9.86 -6.23
CA LYS A 111 11.84 11.10 -6.85
C LYS A 111 10.39 11.01 -7.35
N ALA A 112 9.57 12.00 -6.99
CA ALA A 112 8.26 12.22 -7.58
C ALA A 112 8.33 13.26 -8.71
N GLY A 113 8.50 12.78 -9.95
CA GLY A 113 8.51 13.61 -11.15
C GLY A 113 7.11 14.15 -11.51
N LYS A 114 6.98 14.83 -12.65
CA LYS A 114 5.69 15.39 -13.09
C LYS A 114 4.69 14.30 -13.52
N ARG A 115 5.17 13.23 -14.16
CA ARG A 115 4.35 12.16 -14.74
C ARG A 115 4.70 10.76 -14.22
N ARG A 116 5.81 10.65 -13.49
CA ARG A 116 6.36 9.36 -13.07
C ARG A 116 6.93 9.41 -11.67
N ALA A 117 6.73 8.33 -10.91
CA ALA A 117 7.45 8.04 -9.70
C ALA A 117 8.72 7.27 -10.04
N HIS A 118 9.83 7.61 -9.39
CA HIS A 118 11.10 6.92 -9.52
C HIS A 118 11.31 6.11 -8.24
N HIS A 119 11.34 4.80 -8.35
CA HIS A 119 11.54 3.89 -7.22
C HIS A 119 12.78 3.04 -7.45
N ARG A 120 13.47 2.71 -6.36
CA ARG A 120 14.37 1.56 -6.33
C ARG A 120 13.67 0.47 -5.53
N PHE A 121 13.58 -0.71 -6.11
CA PHE A 121 12.87 -1.81 -5.48
C PHE A 121 13.80 -2.64 -4.59
N VAL A 122 13.19 -3.29 -3.60
CA VAL A 122 13.84 -4.23 -2.71
C VAL A 122 13.24 -5.61 -2.98
N HIS A 123 14.11 -6.58 -3.18
CA HIS A 123 13.74 -7.97 -3.37
C HIS A 123 13.27 -8.62 -2.06
N PRO A 124 12.53 -9.73 -2.13
CA PRO A 124 12.07 -10.45 -0.94
C PRO A 124 13.19 -10.95 -0.01
N ASP A 125 14.42 -11.07 -0.52
CA ASP A 125 15.61 -11.43 0.27
C ASP A 125 16.27 -10.24 0.97
N GLY A 126 15.73 -9.03 0.80
CA GLY A 126 16.22 -7.80 1.42
C GLY A 126 17.28 -7.05 0.60
N THR A 127 17.69 -7.55 -0.55
CA THR A 127 18.65 -6.88 -1.45
C THR A 127 17.96 -5.87 -2.36
N TRP A 128 18.67 -4.84 -2.81
CA TRP A 128 18.12 -3.78 -3.66
C TRP A 128 18.41 -4.02 -5.13
N ASP A 129 17.46 -3.64 -5.98
CA ASP A 129 17.70 -3.54 -7.42
C ASP A 129 18.81 -2.51 -7.73
N ASP A 130 19.65 -2.86 -8.70
CA ASP A 130 20.71 -1.97 -9.21
C ASP A 130 20.10 -0.79 -9.98
N GLU A 131 18.97 -1.00 -10.63
CA GLU A 131 18.29 -0.03 -11.48
C GLU A 131 17.23 0.80 -10.73
N ILE A 132 16.92 1.96 -11.30
CA ILE A 132 15.84 2.83 -10.81
C ILE A 132 14.69 2.75 -11.81
N ASP A 133 13.59 2.15 -11.36
CA ASP A 133 12.36 2.04 -12.12
C ASP A 133 11.56 3.35 -12.17
N ARG A 134 10.80 3.50 -13.26
CA ARG A 134 10.04 4.73 -13.56
C ARG A 134 8.62 4.41 -13.99
N TRP A 135 7.70 4.52 -13.04
CA TRP A 135 6.30 4.17 -13.24
C TRP A 135 5.46 5.41 -13.52
N LYS A 136 4.61 5.35 -14.53
CA LYS A 136 3.63 6.42 -14.74
C LYS A 136 2.57 6.35 -13.65
N TYR A 137 2.09 7.50 -13.23
CA TYR A 137 1.05 7.57 -12.20
C TYR A 137 -0.26 6.89 -12.62
N ASP A 138 -0.58 6.86 -13.92
CA ASP A 138 -1.78 6.22 -14.45
C ASP A 138 -1.77 4.68 -14.36
N GLN A 139 -0.59 4.08 -14.23
CA GLN A 139 -0.37 2.63 -14.09
C GLN A 139 -0.49 2.14 -12.64
N VAL A 140 -0.37 3.03 -11.65
CA VAL A 140 -0.44 2.64 -10.23
C VAL A 140 -1.89 2.34 -9.87
N ALA A 141 -2.22 1.08 -9.61
CA ALA A 141 -3.55 0.62 -9.21
C ALA A 141 -3.77 0.72 -7.70
N SER A 142 -2.74 0.38 -6.92
CA SER A 142 -2.75 0.53 -5.47
C SER A 142 -1.39 0.93 -4.90
N ILE A 143 -1.41 1.56 -3.72
CA ILE A 143 -0.23 1.95 -2.95
C ILE A 143 -0.39 1.38 -1.55
N HIS A 144 0.60 0.62 -1.07
CA HIS A 144 0.59 0.03 0.27
C HIS A 144 1.72 0.62 1.10
N ILE A 145 1.45 0.94 2.35
CA ILE A 145 2.43 1.43 3.32
C ILE A 145 2.29 0.73 4.66
N GLY A 146 3.44 0.50 5.29
CA GLY A 146 3.54 -0.23 6.55
C GLY A 146 2.98 -1.65 6.46
N GLY A 147 2.65 -2.21 7.62
CA GLY A 147 2.23 -3.59 7.70
C GLY A 147 3.43 -4.52 7.76
N ARG A 148 3.23 -5.68 8.36
CA ARG A 148 4.33 -6.51 8.90
C ARG A 148 5.41 -6.86 7.88
N TYR A 149 5.02 -7.09 6.62
CA TYR A 149 5.99 -7.45 5.58
C TYR A 149 6.82 -6.24 5.11
N ILE A 150 6.18 -5.10 4.83
CA ILE A 150 6.88 -3.87 4.43
C ILE A 150 7.74 -3.37 5.60
N ASP A 151 7.22 -3.43 6.82
CA ASP A 151 7.93 -3.08 8.05
C ASP A 151 9.17 -3.99 8.24
N ALA A 152 9.04 -5.30 8.04
CA ALA A 152 10.14 -6.24 8.16
C ALA A 152 11.24 -5.96 7.13
N LEU A 153 10.89 -5.70 5.87
CA LEU A 153 11.86 -5.34 4.83
C LEU A 153 12.56 -4.02 5.17
N ALA A 154 11.84 -3.03 5.71
CA ALA A 154 12.43 -1.75 6.09
C ALA A 154 13.43 -1.87 7.24
N VAL A 155 13.23 -2.83 8.15
CA VAL A 155 14.08 -3.01 9.35
C VAL A 155 15.24 -3.97 9.09
N PHE A 156 15.00 -5.05 8.36
CA PHE A 156 15.95 -6.17 8.22
C PHE A 156 16.59 -6.28 6.83
N GLY A 157 16.11 -5.51 5.85
CA GLY A 157 16.74 -5.43 4.52
C GLY A 157 18.07 -4.71 4.55
N ASP A 158 18.83 -4.85 3.47
CA ASP A 158 20.09 -4.14 3.29
C ASP A 158 19.85 -2.62 3.25
N PRO A 159 20.85 -1.79 3.58
CA PRO A 159 20.74 -0.34 3.41
C PRO A 159 20.50 0.04 1.94
N CYS A 160 19.62 1.01 1.70
CA CYS A 160 19.39 1.52 0.35
C CYS A 160 20.68 2.14 -0.20
N PRO A 161 21.14 1.79 -1.42
CA PRO A 161 22.38 2.32 -1.99
C PRO A 161 22.45 3.86 -2.02
N ASP A 162 21.30 4.51 -2.18
CA ASP A 162 21.20 5.96 -2.28
C ASP A 162 21.36 6.68 -0.92
N ASP A 163 21.33 5.95 0.21
CA ASP A 163 21.57 6.52 1.55
C ASP A 163 23.06 6.86 1.79
N ALA A 164 23.97 6.12 1.14
CA ALA A 164 25.41 6.30 1.31
C ALA A 164 25.96 7.56 0.63
N THR A 165 25.17 8.23 -0.23
CA THR A 165 25.63 9.39 -1.01
C THR A 165 25.28 10.75 -0.37
N SER A 166 24.63 10.74 0.80
CA SER A 166 24.29 11.95 1.56
C SER A 166 25.28 12.16 2.71
N THR A 167 26.54 12.48 2.40
CA THR A 167 27.51 13.04 3.34
C THR A 167 28.38 14.08 2.63
#